data_AF-A0A0G4EK64-F1
#
_entry.id   AF-A0A0G4EK64-F1
#
_cell.length_a   1.000
_cell.length_b   1.000
_cell.length_c   1.000
_cell.angle_alpha   90.00
_cell.angle_beta   90.00
_cell.angle_gamma   90.00
#
_symmetry.space_group_name_H-M   'P 1'
#
loop_
_entity.id
_entity.type
_entity.pdbx_description
1 polymer ?
#
loop_
_entity_poly.entity_id
_entity_poly.type
_entity_poly.pdbx_seq_one_letter_code
_entity_poly.pdbx_strand_id
1 'polypeptide(L)'
;MDVHQVREGTRAVEEGLRHLQELNTALGAVRSHFEQAQPPGLSGQAPSAGSFELHVQRALVSSHIATAQSQLTRTHEDVSRVVDALKPILAAAPNPATQDDAEASVASGPSYRLIHRSGNPPPVNNQGQARRRLSRDELANVFGHLQPLELTRYRRPLGTPLFHQSAANYTNLVIDCEDGTARRMWAAMPLAVALRWGKRATNVREIKHRWPAMRDGWCRGTWVALVEGHAIGRGAIADKKRREREGGEGAAAAAAGRDDDGGRSADEGTLEVLSFERVVLDRTIRISDPPPSSALPPAPAAPVHLPALKTVDKIRRECLAARVGRQWRTPAVKTLIPHNFGASEVQGARAWLGDCDSIGVLNLADETAGVLSVLPADGKTLKSLRTLRGVRMYWGRPADIDRLREVLVARGVSRSIRELEIGMGWMPSTDETVECSQNVARLIDAIAHPEAVEEGVFKLNDDGTCGRIDAELLSRSSSGSPAAGKLISEHAKRAGTVVYSGGDEAHPAAITDDTFPAAHTLKLLG
;
A
#
# COMPACT_ATOMS: atom_id res chain seq x y z
N MET A 1 -28.26 -24.55 -7.04
CA MET A 1 -28.04 -24.56 -5.59
C MET A 1 -29.11 -25.46 -4.99
N ASP A 2 -28.73 -26.44 -4.17
CA ASP A 2 -29.68 -27.40 -3.60
C ASP A 2 -30.66 -26.69 -2.65
N VAL A 3 -31.96 -26.94 -2.77
CA VAL A 3 -33.01 -26.38 -1.90
C VAL A 3 -32.74 -26.75 -0.43
N HIS A 4 -32.11 -27.89 -0.18
CA HIS A 4 -31.69 -28.31 1.14
C HIS A 4 -30.59 -27.39 1.73
N GLN A 5 -29.60 -27.00 0.93
CA GLN A 5 -28.52 -26.08 1.36
C GLN A 5 -29.06 -24.69 1.67
N VAL A 6 -30.03 -24.20 0.89
CA VAL A 6 -30.70 -22.91 1.15
C VAL A 6 -31.42 -22.98 2.50
N ARG A 7 -32.16 -24.06 2.77
CA ARG A 7 -32.93 -24.24 4.01
C ARG A 7 -32.05 -24.35 5.25
N GLU A 8 -30.91 -25.05 5.16
CA GLU A 8 -29.93 -25.11 6.26
C GLU A 8 -29.26 -23.76 6.51
N GLY A 9 -28.90 -23.02 5.44
CA GLY A 9 -28.36 -21.66 5.54
C GLY A 9 -29.33 -20.70 6.24
N THR A 10 -30.62 -20.73 5.86
CA THR A 10 -31.64 -19.88 6.49
C THR A 10 -31.84 -20.20 7.97
N ARG A 11 -31.84 -21.48 8.37
CA ARG A 11 -31.95 -21.87 9.79
C ARG A 11 -30.76 -21.41 10.62
N ALA A 12 -29.54 -21.51 10.08
CA ALA A 12 -28.34 -21.04 10.77
C ALA A 12 -28.35 -19.53 10.99
N VAL A 13 -28.85 -18.76 10.01
CA VAL A 13 -29.04 -17.31 10.14
C VAL A 13 -30.09 -16.98 11.21
N GLU A 14 -31.22 -17.71 11.22
CA GLU A 14 -32.28 -17.52 12.22
C GLU A 14 -31.80 -17.80 13.66
N GLU A 15 -31.03 -18.88 13.86
CA GLU A 15 -30.45 -19.23 15.16
C GLU A 15 -29.43 -18.18 15.62
N GLY A 16 -28.60 -17.68 14.70
CA GLY A 16 -27.68 -16.57 14.98
C GLY A 16 -28.37 -15.27 15.39
N LEU A 17 -29.48 -14.92 14.72
CA LEU A 17 -30.28 -13.74 15.07
C LEU A 17 -30.94 -13.88 16.45
N ARG A 18 -31.43 -15.07 16.80
CA ARG A 18 -32.00 -15.36 18.12
C ARG A 18 -30.95 -15.18 19.23
N HIS A 19 -29.74 -15.69 19.01
CA HIS A 19 -28.65 -15.53 19.96
C HIS A 19 -28.22 -14.06 20.14
N LEU A 20 -28.20 -13.28 19.05
CA LEU A 20 -27.94 -11.83 19.13
C LEU A 20 -29.01 -11.10 19.96
N GLN A 21 -30.28 -11.52 19.87
CA GLN A 21 -31.36 -10.96 20.66
C GLN A 21 -31.23 -11.28 22.17
N GLU A 22 -30.79 -12.49 22.50
CA GLU A 22 -30.46 -12.88 23.89
C GLU A 22 -29.32 -12.03 24.45
N LEU A 23 -28.24 -11.85 23.69
CA LEU A 23 -27.11 -11.00 24.07
C LEU A 23 -27.53 -9.53 24.27
N ASN A 24 -28.39 -9.01 23.39
CA ASN A 24 -28.92 -7.65 23.54
C ASN A 24 -29.75 -7.50 24.82
N THR A 25 -30.51 -8.53 25.19
CA THR A 25 -31.29 -8.56 26.44
C THR A 25 -30.38 -8.57 27.67
N ALA A 26 -29.32 -9.38 27.64
CA ALA A 26 -28.32 -9.42 28.71
C ALA A 26 -27.57 -8.10 28.86
N LEU A 27 -27.20 -7.47 27.74
CA LEU A 27 -26.58 -6.14 27.73
C LEU A 27 -27.52 -5.05 28.27
N GLY A 28 -28.82 -5.15 28.01
CA GLY A 28 -29.83 -4.29 28.62
C GLY A 28 -29.82 -4.37 30.15
N ALA A 29 -29.74 -5.58 30.72
CA ALA A 29 -29.66 -5.78 32.16
C ALA A 29 -28.36 -5.19 32.76
N VAL A 30 -27.22 -5.39 32.09
CA VAL A 30 -25.93 -4.80 32.52
C VAL A 30 -25.97 -3.28 32.45
N ARG A 31 -26.61 -2.69 31.43
CA ARG A 31 -26.79 -1.24 31.31
C ARG A 31 -27.60 -0.68 32.50
N SER A 32 -28.71 -1.34 32.85
CA SER A 32 -29.51 -0.93 34.01
C SER A 32 -28.73 -1.00 35.32
N HIS A 33 -27.88 -2.02 35.51
CA HIS A 33 -26.98 -2.07 36.66
C HIS A 33 -25.95 -0.94 36.66
N PHE A 34 -25.43 -0.56 35.49
CA PHE A 34 -24.47 0.54 35.37
C PHE A 34 -25.10 1.91 35.64
N GLU A 35 -26.33 2.13 35.16
CA GLU A 35 -27.11 3.34 35.44
C GLU A 35 -27.45 3.47 36.93
N GLN A 36 -27.75 2.35 37.60
CA GLN A 36 -27.99 2.30 39.05
C GLN A 36 -26.72 2.49 39.89
N ALA A 37 -25.55 2.12 39.35
CA ALA A 37 -24.27 2.17 40.06
C ALA A 37 -23.51 3.50 39.91
N GLN A 38 -24.05 4.50 39.18
CA GLN A 38 -23.41 5.82 39.08
C GLN A 38 -23.52 6.59 40.40
N PRO A 39 -22.40 6.89 41.10
CA PRO A 39 -22.44 7.74 42.27
C PRO A 39 -22.66 9.21 41.88
N PRO A 40 -23.52 9.96 42.58
CA PRO A 40 -23.67 11.38 42.34
C PRO A 40 -22.40 12.12 42.80
N GLY A 41 -21.69 12.73 41.85
CA GLY A 41 -20.69 13.78 42.11
C GLY A 41 -19.32 13.30 42.61
N LEU A 42 -18.47 12.81 41.72
CA LEU A 42 -17.01 12.73 41.95
C LEU A 42 -16.30 13.89 41.26
N SER A 43 -16.61 15.13 41.66
CA SER A 43 -15.84 16.32 41.26
C SER A 43 -15.02 16.81 42.46
N GLY A 44 -13.77 16.36 42.59
CA GLY A 44 -12.84 17.00 43.53
C GLY A 44 -11.72 16.16 44.15
N GLN A 45 -11.62 14.84 43.95
CA GLN A 45 -10.51 14.07 44.54
C GLN A 45 -9.35 13.82 43.57
N ALA A 46 -8.12 13.95 44.09
CA ALA A 46 -6.89 13.65 43.37
C ALA A 46 -6.86 12.18 42.90
N PRO A 47 -6.28 11.89 41.72
CA PRO A 47 -6.31 10.55 41.13
C PRO A 47 -5.56 9.54 42.01
N SER A 48 -6.29 8.57 42.54
CA SER A 48 -5.72 7.40 43.22
C SER A 48 -5.36 6.31 42.21
N ALA A 49 -4.51 5.35 42.57
CA ALA A 49 -4.15 4.21 41.71
C ALA A 49 -5.39 3.42 41.23
N GLY A 50 -6.43 3.31 42.07
CA GLY A 50 -7.70 2.69 41.69
C GLY A 50 -8.52 3.51 40.67
N SER A 51 -8.41 4.84 40.67
CA SER A 51 -9.05 5.71 39.67
C SER A 51 -8.43 5.52 38.28
N PHE A 52 -7.11 5.33 38.22
CA PHE A 52 -6.41 5.05 36.96
C PHE A 52 -6.79 3.69 36.38
N GLU A 53 -6.86 2.64 37.21
CA GLU A 53 -7.28 1.30 36.78
C GLU A 53 -8.73 1.30 36.28
N LEU A 54 -9.65 1.98 36.98
CA LEU A 54 -11.04 2.16 36.53
C LEU A 54 -11.10 2.89 35.17
N HIS A 55 -10.27 3.92 34.96
CA HIS A 55 -10.19 4.64 33.69
C HIS A 55 -9.70 3.76 32.54
N VAL A 56 -8.68 2.92 32.78
CA VAL A 56 -8.17 1.97 31.79
C VAL A 56 -9.21 0.92 31.44
N GLN A 57 -9.89 0.35 32.44
CA GLN A 57 -10.97 -0.62 32.24
C GLN A 57 -12.15 0.01 31.46
N ARG A 58 -12.53 1.25 31.79
CA ARG A 58 -13.57 1.99 31.06
C ARG A 58 -13.20 2.23 29.60
N ALA A 59 -11.95 2.62 29.32
CA ALA A 59 -11.47 2.83 27.96
C ALA A 59 -11.46 1.53 27.14
N LEU A 60 -11.05 0.41 27.77
CA LEU A 60 -11.06 -0.91 27.14
C LEU A 60 -12.49 -1.37 26.80
N VAL A 61 -13.41 -1.25 27.75
CA VAL A 61 -14.84 -1.59 27.55
C VAL A 61 -15.44 -0.70 26.45
N SER A 62 -15.16 0.61 26.46
CA SER A 62 -15.64 1.52 25.41
C SER A 62 -15.14 1.15 24.02
N SER A 63 -13.88 0.71 23.90
CA SER A 63 -13.30 0.27 22.62
C SER A 63 -13.93 -1.03 22.13
N HIS A 64 -14.18 -2.00 23.02
CA HIS A 64 -14.87 -3.23 22.68
C HIS A 64 -16.33 -2.97 22.25
N ILE A 65 -17.03 -2.06 22.92
CA ILE A 65 -18.40 -1.66 22.54
C ILE A 65 -18.42 -1.03 21.15
N ALA A 66 -17.51 -0.10 20.86
CA ALA A 66 -17.44 0.54 19.54
C ALA A 66 -17.16 -0.49 18.42
N THR A 67 -16.25 -1.45 18.67
CA THR A 67 -15.94 -2.53 17.73
C THR A 67 -17.15 -3.43 17.49
N ALA A 68 -17.85 -3.83 18.56
CA ALA A 68 -19.06 -4.64 18.48
C ALA A 68 -20.18 -3.91 17.72
N GLN A 69 -20.34 -2.60 17.94
CA GLN A 69 -21.30 -1.77 17.20
C GLN A 69 -21.00 -1.77 15.70
N SER A 70 -19.75 -1.52 15.29
CA SER A 70 -19.38 -1.54 13.87
C SER A 70 -19.60 -2.91 13.22
N GLN A 71 -19.28 -4.00 13.94
CA GLN A 71 -19.51 -5.36 13.45
C GLN A 71 -21.01 -5.66 13.31
N LEU A 72 -21.83 -5.22 14.26
CA LEU A 72 -23.28 -5.43 14.25
C LEU A 72 -23.95 -4.61 13.13
N THR A 73 -23.54 -3.37 12.90
CA THR A 73 -24.02 -2.53 11.78
C THR A 73 -23.75 -3.21 10.44
N ARG A 74 -22.52 -3.73 10.25
CA ARG A 74 -22.17 -4.45 9.03
C ARG A 74 -22.98 -5.73 8.85
N THR A 75 -23.15 -6.49 9.92
CA THR A 75 -23.98 -7.70 9.93
C THR A 75 -25.44 -7.39 9.59
N HIS A 76 -25.98 -6.29 10.11
CA HIS A 76 -27.32 -5.82 9.78
C HIS A 76 -27.48 -5.53 8.28
N GLU A 77 -26.54 -4.80 7.67
CA GLU A 77 -26.57 -4.54 6.22
C GLU A 77 -26.51 -5.82 5.39
N ASP A 78 -25.67 -6.78 5.78
CA ASP A 78 -25.53 -8.05 5.08
C ASP A 78 -26.82 -8.91 5.22
N VAL A 79 -27.43 -8.96 6.42
CA VAL A 79 -28.70 -9.65 6.65
C VAL A 79 -29.85 -8.97 5.89
N SER A 80 -29.92 -7.64 5.88
CA SER A 80 -30.92 -6.89 5.10
C SER A 80 -30.81 -7.21 3.61
N ARG A 81 -29.58 -7.25 3.06
CA ARG A 81 -29.36 -7.64 1.66
C ARG A 81 -29.81 -9.07 1.36
N VAL A 82 -29.59 -10.02 2.28
CA VAL A 82 -30.06 -11.40 2.14
C VAL A 82 -31.60 -11.47 2.20
N VAL A 83 -32.23 -10.75 3.12
CA VAL A 83 -33.70 -10.67 3.22
C VAL A 83 -34.31 -10.06 1.96
N ASP A 84 -33.72 -8.98 1.43
CA ASP A 84 -34.19 -8.34 0.21
C ASP A 84 -34.01 -9.23 -1.03
N ALA A 85 -32.94 -10.02 -1.09
CA ALA A 85 -32.73 -11.01 -2.15
C ALA A 85 -33.73 -12.19 -2.06
N LEU A 86 -34.21 -12.53 -0.85
CA LEU A 86 -35.18 -13.61 -0.64
C LEU A 86 -36.63 -13.21 -0.95
N LYS A 87 -36.98 -11.92 -0.80
CA LYS A 87 -38.34 -11.40 -1.09
C LYS A 87 -38.90 -11.78 -2.47
N PRO A 88 -38.19 -11.58 -3.60
CA PRO A 88 -38.71 -11.94 -4.92
C PRO A 88 -38.84 -13.47 -5.12
N ILE A 89 -38.01 -14.26 -4.44
CA ILE A 89 -38.04 -15.73 -4.50
C ILE A 89 -39.29 -16.26 -3.78
N LEU A 90 -39.62 -15.67 -2.62
CA LEU A 90 -40.83 -16.01 -1.85
C LEU A 90 -42.11 -15.51 -2.55
N ALA A 91 -42.05 -14.39 -3.27
CA ALA A 91 -43.18 -13.88 -4.06
C ALA A 91 -43.50 -14.71 -5.32
N ALA A 92 -42.55 -15.52 -5.79
CA ALA A 92 -42.71 -16.39 -6.96
C ALA A 92 -43.12 -17.83 -6.62
N ALA A 93 -43.31 -18.17 -5.34
CA ALA A 93 -43.69 -19.51 -4.93
C ALA A 93 -45.20 -19.77 -5.15
N PRO A 94 -45.60 -20.84 -5.88
CA PRO A 94 -47.01 -21.22 -6.02
C PRO A 94 -47.59 -21.71 -4.68
N ASN A 95 -48.87 -21.41 -4.45
CA ASN A 95 -49.63 -21.86 -3.28
C ASN A 95 -49.54 -23.39 -3.09
N PRO A 96 -49.29 -23.90 -1.87
CA PRO A 96 -49.28 -25.33 -1.59
C PRO A 96 -50.71 -25.78 -1.29
N ALA A 97 -51.52 -25.94 -2.33
CA ALA A 97 -52.83 -26.56 -2.20
C ALA A 97 -53.12 -27.38 -3.45
N THR A 98 -52.28 -28.38 -3.73
CA THR A 98 -52.59 -29.67 -4.39
C THR A 98 -51.28 -30.27 -4.91
N GLN A 99 -50.83 -31.38 -4.32
CA GLN A 99 -50.51 -32.60 -5.07
C GLN A 99 -49.96 -33.67 -4.12
N ASP A 100 -50.82 -34.66 -3.91
CA ASP A 100 -50.52 -35.99 -3.39
C ASP A 100 -49.53 -36.75 -4.30
N ASP A 101 -48.79 -37.65 -3.65
CA ASP A 101 -48.30 -38.95 -4.10
C ASP A 101 -47.64 -39.11 -5.48
N ALA A 102 -46.33 -39.39 -5.46
CA ALA A 102 -45.74 -40.43 -6.29
C ALA A 102 -44.36 -40.87 -5.75
N GLU A 103 -44.33 -42.05 -5.13
CA GLU A 103 -43.15 -42.89 -4.98
C GLU A 103 -42.42 -43.10 -6.31
N ALA A 104 -41.11 -42.86 -6.36
CA ALA A 104 -40.25 -43.38 -7.41
C ALA A 104 -38.86 -43.74 -6.86
N SER A 105 -38.45 -44.95 -7.21
CA SER A 105 -37.32 -45.73 -6.71
C SER A 105 -35.96 -45.04 -6.77
N VAL A 106 -35.20 -45.13 -5.66
CA VAL A 106 -33.78 -44.78 -5.60
C VAL A 106 -32.95 -45.87 -6.27
N ALA A 107 -32.43 -45.57 -7.47
CA ALA A 107 -31.39 -46.37 -8.11
C ALA A 107 -30.05 -46.14 -7.42
N SER A 108 -29.42 -47.24 -7.00
CA SER A 108 -28.08 -47.33 -6.40
C SER A 108 -27.01 -46.76 -7.34
N GLY A 109 -26.35 -45.68 -6.94
CA GLY A 109 -25.16 -45.14 -7.58
C GLY A 109 -23.87 -45.72 -6.99
N PRO A 110 -22.76 -45.79 -7.76
CA PRO A 110 -21.57 -46.57 -7.41
C PRO A 110 -20.85 -46.02 -6.16
N SER A 111 -20.60 -46.90 -5.20
CA SER A 111 -19.85 -46.58 -3.98
C SER A 111 -18.36 -46.44 -4.29
N TYR A 112 -17.79 -45.26 -4.04
CA TYR A 112 -16.35 -45.07 -4.09
C TYR A 112 -15.69 -45.78 -2.90
N ARG A 113 -14.88 -46.81 -3.18
CA ARG A 113 -14.12 -47.56 -2.17
C ARG A 113 -12.81 -46.82 -1.86
N LEU A 114 -12.63 -46.46 -0.60
CA LEU A 114 -11.39 -45.87 -0.08
C LEU A 114 -10.26 -46.91 -0.12
N ILE A 115 -9.22 -46.71 -0.94
CA ILE A 115 -8.17 -47.73 -1.21
C ILE A 115 -6.87 -47.50 -0.44
N HIS A 116 -6.79 -46.50 0.45
CA HIS A 116 -5.56 -46.29 1.23
C HIS A 116 -5.83 -45.68 2.63
N ARG A 117 -5.49 -46.42 3.68
CA ARG A 117 -5.45 -45.97 5.08
C ARG A 117 -4.00 -45.95 5.55
N SER A 118 -3.39 -44.77 5.65
CA SER A 118 -2.14 -44.62 6.41
C SER A 118 -2.46 -44.38 7.89
N GLY A 119 -2.18 -45.38 8.71
CA GLY A 119 -1.71 -45.29 10.10
C GLY A 119 -2.45 -44.40 11.10
N ASN A 120 -3.18 -45.08 11.99
CA ASN A 120 -3.85 -44.67 13.24
C ASN A 120 -5.30 -44.14 13.11
N PRO A 121 -6.31 -44.94 13.53
CA PRO A 121 -7.66 -44.43 13.71
C PRO A 121 -7.66 -43.36 14.83
N PRO A 122 -8.39 -42.24 14.66
CA PRO A 122 -8.54 -41.27 15.73
C PRO A 122 -9.21 -41.94 16.94
N PRO A 123 -8.80 -41.60 18.18
CA PRO A 123 -9.38 -42.19 19.37
C PRO A 123 -10.89 -42.01 19.38
N VAL A 124 -11.59 -43.14 19.46
CA VAL A 124 -13.04 -43.27 19.54
C VAL A 124 -13.47 -42.84 20.94
N ASN A 125 -13.35 -41.56 21.27
CA ASN A 125 -13.93 -40.98 22.47
C ASN A 125 -14.56 -39.63 22.11
N ASN A 126 -15.87 -39.66 21.85
CA ASN A 126 -16.85 -38.58 22.04
C ASN A 126 -16.53 -37.15 21.57
N GLN A 127 -15.76 -36.95 20.50
CA GLN A 127 -15.54 -35.61 19.92
C GLN A 127 -16.15 -35.46 18.52
N GLY A 128 -17.48 -35.31 18.50
CA GLY A 128 -18.25 -34.70 17.39
C GLY A 128 -18.23 -35.42 16.03
N GLN A 129 -19.29 -35.23 15.24
CA GLN A 129 -19.33 -35.73 13.86
C GLN A 129 -18.14 -35.18 13.05
N ALA A 130 -17.43 -36.04 12.32
CA ALA A 130 -16.31 -35.65 11.46
C ALA A 130 -16.66 -34.53 10.45
N ARG A 131 -17.95 -34.38 10.12
CA ARG A 131 -18.53 -33.33 9.28
C ARG A 131 -18.37 -31.90 9.84
N ARG A 132 -18.02 -31.75 11.12
CA ARG A 132 -17.83 -30.45 11.80
C ARG A 132 -16.36 -30.06 12.01
N ARG A 133 -15.41 -30.80 11.44
CA ARG A 133 -13.98 -30.54 11.59
C ARG A 133 -13.50 -29.75 10.37
N LEU A 134 -13.08 -28.51 10.57
CA LEU A 134 -12.37 -27.74 9.54
C LEU A 134 -11.11 -28.50 9.12
N SER A 135 -10.89 -28.59 7.81
CA SER A 135 -9.64 -29.07 7.24
C SER A 135 -8.47 -28.21 7.70
N ARG A 136 -7.27 -28.76 7.59
CA ARG A 136 -6.04 -28.05 7.94
C ARG A 136 -5.88 -26.75 7.13
N ASP A 137 -6.29 -26.77 5.87
CA ASP A 137 -6.20 -25.61 4.97
C ASP A 137 -7.22 -24.53 5.36
N GLU A 138 -8.45 -24.93 5.70
CA GLU A 138 -9.46 -24.01 6.24
C GLU A 138 -9.01 -23.38 7.56
N LEU A 139 -8.46 -24.19 8.48
CA LEU A 139 -7.87 -23.66 9.71
C LEU A 139 -6.71 -22.71 9.42
N ALA A 140 -5.85 -23.05 8.46
CA ALA A 140 -4.72 -22.21 8.11
C ALA A 140 -5.19 -20.84 7.60
N ASN A 141 -6.25 -20.82 6.80
CA ASN A 141 -6.91 -19.59 6.32
C ASN A 141 -7.53 -18.79 7.46
N VAL A 142 -8.29 -19.44 8.35
CA VAL A 142 -8.90 -18.77 9.52
C VAL A 142 -7.82 -18.08 10.37
N PHE A 143 -6.75 -18.80 10.72
CA PHE A 143 -5.65 -18.24 11.50
C PHE A 143 -4.78 -17.25 10.72
N GLY A 144 -4.79 -17.31 9.38
CA GLY A 144 -4.12 -16.35 8.50
C GLY A 144 -4.72 -14.94 8.53
N HIS A 145 -5.92 -14.77 9.12
CA HIS A 145 -6.52 -13.45 9.34
C HIS A 145 -6.04 -12.75 10.62
N LEU A 146 -5.33 -13.45 11.51
CA LEU A 146 -4.79 -12.85 12.72
C LEU A 146 -3.66 -11.87 12.38
N GLN A 147 -3.35 -10.93 13.28
CA GLN A 147 -2.12 -10.16 13.14
C GLN A 147 -0.89 -11.04 13.44
N PRO A 148 0.30 -10.72 12.91
CA PRO A 148 1.49 -11.55 13.13
C PRO A 148 1.80 -11.84 14.61
N LEU A 149 1.69 -10.86 15.50
CA LEU A 149 1.96 -11.15 16.92
C LEU A 149 0.86 -11.98 17.57
N GLU A 150 -0.40 -11.82 17.13
CA GLU A 150 -1.52 -12.64 17.59
C GLU A 150 -1.33 -14.10 17.17
N LEU A 151 -1.05 -14.36 15.90
CA LEU A 151 -0.76 -15.71 15.43
C LEU A 151 0.44 -16.32 16.17
N THR A 152 1.47 -15.52 16.48
CA THR A 152 2.63 -15.97 17.25
C THR A 152 2.24 -16.50 18.63
N ARG A 153 1.25 -15.88 19.29
CA ARG A 153 0.74 -16.34 20.60
C ARG A 153 0.10 -17.73 20.49
N TYR A 154 -0.52 -18.04 19.35
CA TYR A 154 -1.12 -19.35 19.07
C TYR A 154 -0.14 -20.40 18.55
N ARG A 155 1.16 -20.09 18.41
CA ARG A 155 2.15 -21.03 17.88
C ARG A 155 2.18 -22.38 18.62
N ARG A 156 2.11 -22.38 19.96
CA ARG A 156 2.10 -23.62 20.76
C ARG A 156 0.79 -24.41 20.58
N PRO A 157 -0.40 -23.79 20.76
CA PRO A 157 -1.68 -24.48 20.51
C PRO A 157 -1.86 -25.05 19.10
N LEU A 158 -1.44 -24.32 18.06
CA LEU A 158 -1.64 -24.74 16.66
C LEU A 158 -0.66 -25.82 16.21
N GLY A 159 0.48 -25.93 16.88
CA GLY A 159 1.62 -26.69 16.40
C GLY A 159 2.35 -26.01 15.24
N THR A 160 3.61 -26.40 15.03
CA THR A 160 4.48 -25.83 13.99
C THR A 160 3.91 -25.91 12.56
N PRO A 161 3.32 -27.05 12.11
CA PRO A 161 2.90 -27.19 10.72
C PRO A 161 1.75 -26.25 10.34
N LEU A 162 0.73 -26.13 11.20
CA LEU A 162 -0.42 -25.26 10.95
C LEU A 162 -0.01 -23.79 11.10
N PHE A 163 0.77 -23.44 12.12
CA PHE A 163 1.27 -22.07 12.30
C PHE A 163 2.10 -21.58 11.11
N HIS A 164 3.00 -22.40 10.56
CA HIS A 164 3.76 -22.04 9.36
C HIS A 164 2.87 -21.89 8.12
N GLN A 165 1.87 -22.77 7.97
CA GLN A 165 0.94 -22.70 6.86
C GLN A 165 0.07 -21.44 6.93
N SER A 166 -0.46 -21.10 8.11
CA SER A 166 -1.18 -19.85 8.34
C SER A 166 -0.32 -18.63 8.04
N ALA A 167 0.94 -18.62 8.49
CA ALA A 167 1.87 -17.53 8.20
C ALA A 167 2.19 -17.42 6.69
N ALA A 168 2.23 -18.53 5.97
CA ALA A 168 2.44 -18.54 4.52
C ALA A 168 1.23 -18.00 3.75
N ASN A 169 0.02 -18.06 4.31
CA ASN A 169 -1.21 -17.60 3.64
C ASN A 169 -1.36 -16.08 3.56
N TYR A 170 -0.50 -15.31 4.23
CA TYR A 170 -0.53 -13.85 4.13
C TYR A 170 -0.13 -13.42 2.73
N THR A 171 -1.03 -12.73 2.05
CA THR A 171 -0.77 -12.05 0.78
C THR A 171 -0.48 -10.57 0.97
N ASN A 172 -1.04 -9.95 2.02
CA ASN A 172 -0.83 -8.55 2.35
C ASN A 172 -0.43 -8.42 3.82
N LEU A 173 0.67 -7.72 4.09
CA LEU A 173 1.11 -7.38 5.44
C LEU A 173 1.05 -5.87 5.64
N VAL A 174 0.32 -5.42 6.65
CA VAL A 174 0.18 -3.99 6.97
C VAL A 174 0.85 -3.69 8.31
N ILE A 175 1.89 -2.86 8.27
CA ILE A 175 2.51 -2.27 9.46
C ILE A 175 1.74 -0.99 9.78
N ASP A 176 0.76 -1.10 10.68
CA ASP A 176 -0.21 -0.04 10.93
C ASP A 176 0.04 0.72 12.24
N CYS A 177 0.05 2.05 12.16
CA CYS A 177 0.12 2.94 13.30
C CYS A 177 -1.22 3.56 13.70
N GLU A 178 -2.28 3.45 12.89
CA GLU A 178 -3.59 4.05 13.19
C GLU A 178 -4.24 3.35 14.39
N ASP A 179 -4.40 2.02 14.27
CA ASP A 179 -4.91 1.19 15.35
C ASP A 179 -3.93 1.13 16.53
N GLY A 180 -4.41 1.40 17.74
CA GLY A 180 -3.58 1.47 18.93
C GLY A 180 -2.94 0.12 19.31
N THR A 181 -3.62 -0.99 19.02
CA THR A 181 -3.13 -2.34 19.32
C THR A 181 -2.06 -2.75 18.31
N ALA A 182 -2.31 -2.58 17.01
CA ALA A 182 -1.36 -2.82 15.95
C ALA A 182 -0.11 -1.93 16.09
N ARG A 183 -0.30 -0.64 16.38
CA ARG A 183 0.80 0.30 16.63
C ARG A 183 1.73 -0.19 17.74
N ARG A 184 1.17 -0.57 18.90
CA ARG A 184 1.98 -1.10 20.03
C ARG A 184 2.65 -2.42 19.66
N MET A 185 1.94 -3.30 18.97
CA MET A 185 2.48 -4.57 18.50
C MET A 185 3.71 -4.35 17.62
N TRP A 186 3.59 -3.54 16.57
CA TRP A 186 4.67 -3.30 15.61
C TRP A 186 5.84 -2.55 16.24
N ALA A 187 5.55 -1.55 17.08
CA ALA A 187 6.56 -0.77 17.80
C ALA A 187 7.38 -1.64 18.78
N ALA A 188 6.75 -2.63 19.41
CA ALA A 188 7.40 -3.53 20.36
C ALA A 188 7.98 -4.79 19.70
N MET A 189 7.75 -5.02 18.41
CA MET A 189 8.20 -6.25 17.74
C MET A 189 9.73 -6.28 17.62
N PRO A 190 10.42 -7.28 18.21
CA PRO A 190 11.86 -7.40 18.02
C PRO A 190 12.22 -7.67 16.56
N LEU A 191 13.30 -7.08 16.05
CA LEU A 191 13.72 -7.23 14.65
C LEU A 191 13.95 -8.70 14.25
N ALA A 192 14.51 -9.52 15.13
CA ALA A 192 14.67 -10.95 14.90
C ALA A 192 13.34 -11.71 14.77
N VAL A 193 12.29 -11.22 15.46
CA VAL A 193 10.93 -11.76 15.33
C VAL A 193 10.34 -11.36 13.98
N ALA A 194 10.47 -10.09 13.59
CA ALA A 194 10.04 -9.59 12.28
C ALA A 194 10.72 -10.34 11.12
N LEU A 195 12.04 -10.58 11.23
CA LEU A 195 12.79 -11.38 10.25
C LEU A 195 12.25 -12.80 10.11
N ARG A 196 11.98 -13.48 11.23
CA ARG A 196 11.38 -14.83 11.21
C ARG A 196 9.96 -14.84 10.64
N TRP A 197 9.22 -13.75 10.83
CA TRP A 197 7.92 -13.56 10.22
C TRP A 197 8.02 -13.45 8.70
N GLY A 198 8.90 -12.57 8.20
CA GLY A 198 9.18 -12.48 6.77
C GLY A 198 9.52 -13.85 6.17
N LYS A 199 10.42 -14.62 6.81
CA LYS A 199 10.83 -15.97 6.34
C LYS A 199 9.68 -16.95 6.17
N ARG A 200 8.58 -16.78 6.91
CA ARG A 200 7.41 -17.65 6.86
C ARG A 200 6.33 -17.14 5.93
N ALA A 201 6.25 -15.82 5.76
CA ALA A 201 5.26 -15.15 4.94
C ALA A 201 5.65 -15.20 3.45
N THR A 202 5.74 -16.42 2.91
CA THR A 202 6.33 -16.70 1.59
C THR A 202 5.40 -16.46 0.41
N ASN A 203 4.12 -16.13 0.65
CA ASN A 203 3.17 -15.75 -0.40
C ASN A 203 2.78 -14.27 -0.34
N VAL A 204 3.49 -13.46 0.47
CA VAL A 204 3.24 -12.02 0.55
C VAL A 204 3.51 -11.39 -0.80
N ARG A 205 2.55 -10.58 -1.24
CA ARG A 205 2.55 -9.80 -2.48
C ARG A 205 2.67 -8.30 -2.20
N GLU A 206 2.14 -7.83 -1.07
CA GLU A 206 2.28 -6.43 -0.65
C GLU A 206 2.72 -6.32 0.81
N ILE A 207 3.69 -5.45 1.07
CA ILE A 207 3.96 -4.93 2.41
C ILE A 207 3.64 -3.44 2.41
N LYS A 208 2.59 -3.08 3.15
CA LYS A 208 2.13 -1.70 3.33
C LYS A 208 2.61 -1.16 4.67
N HIS A 209 3.26 0.00 4.64
CA HIS A 209 3.71 0.70 5.84
C HIS A 209 2.87 1.97 6.06
N ARG A 210 2.03 1.97 7.09
CA ARG A 210 1.23 3.13 7.50
C ARG A 210 1.90 3.79 8.70
N TRP A 211 2.59 4.91 8.51
CA TRP A 211 3.40 5.55 9.56
C TRP A 211 2.75 6.82 10.12
N PRO A 212 3.08 7.20 11.38
CA PRO A 212 2.57 8.43 11.95
C PRO A 212 3.22 9.66 11.33
N ALA A 213 2.42 10.68 11.04
CA ALA A 213 2.91 11.99 10.62
C ALA A 213 4.00 12.51 11.59
N MET A 214 5.06 13.11 11.05
CA MET A 214 6.22 13.65 11.79
C MET A 214 7.18 12.60 12.39
N ARG A 215 7.06 11.32 12.03
CA ARG A 215 7.88 10.22 12.57
C ARG A 215 8.27 9.22 11.48
N ASP A 216 9.07 9.71 10.54
CA ASP A 216 9.41 9.02 9.29
C ASP A 216 10.15 7.69 9.46
N GLY A 217 10.90 7.53 10.55
CA GLY A 217 11.61 6.31 10.89
C GLY A 217 10.82 5.26 11.68
N TRP A 218 9.55 5.55 12.03
CA TRP A 218 8.73 4.61 12.80
C TRP A 218 8.69 3.24 12.11
N CYS A 219 9.01 2.16 12.83
CA CYS A 219 9.01 0.79 12.32
C CYS A 219 9.85 0.51 11.06
N ARG A 220 10.78 1.40 10.68
CA ARG A 220 11.68 1.21 9.53
C ARG A 220 12.47 -0.11 9.61
N GLY A 221 13.02 -0.41 10.78
CA GLY A 221 13.75 -1.64 11.05
C GLY A 221 12.88 -2.89 10.92
N THR A 222 11.67 -2.86 11.48
CA THR A 222 10.68 -3.94 11.33
C THR A 222 10.35 -4.19 9.86
N TRP A 223 10.09 -3.12 9.10
CA TRP A 223 9.82 -3.20 7.67
C TRP A 223 10.99 -3.85 6.90
N VAL A 224 12.23 -3.39 7.12
CA VAL A 224 13.42 -4.01 6.50
C VAL A 224 13.53 -5.48 6.86
N ALA A 225 13.38 -5.83 8.14
CA ALA A 225 13.46 -7.20 8.60
C ALA A 225 12.41 -8.11 7.95
N LEU A 226 11.19 -7.62 7.73
CA LEU A 226 10.15 -8.37 7.03
C LEU A 226 10.50 -8.61 5.56
N VAL A 227 10.95 -7.56 4.85
CA VAL A 227 11.33 -7.67 3.42
C VAL A 227 12.48 -8.66 3.23
N GLU A 228 13.54 -8.54 4.04
CA GLU A 228 14.69 -9.44 3.95
C GLU A 228 14.35 -10.85 4.40
N GLY A 229 13.52 -10.97 5.44
CA GLY A 229 13.01 -12.26 5.89
C GLY A 229 12.27 -12.96 4.76
N HIS A 230 11.38 -12.24 4.07
CA HIS A 230 10.63 -12.76 2.93
C HIS A 230 11.55 -13.30 1.83
N ALA A 231 12.52 -12.49 1.40
CA ALA A 231 13.51 -12.90 0.39
C ALA A 231 14.28 -14.16 0.82
N ILE A 232 14.71 -14.26 2.09
CA ILE A 232 15.40 -15.43 2.61
C ILE A 232 14.48 -16.67 2.62
N GLY A 233 13.22 -16.51 3.02
CA GLY A 233 12.23 -17.59 3.02
C GLY A 233 11.98 -18.14 1.61
N ARG A 234 11.84 -17.24 0.63
CA ARG A 234 11.73 -17.56 -0.80
C ARG A 234 12.96 -18.27 -1.34
N GLY A 235 14.15 -17.72 -1.08
CA GLY A 235 15.42 -18.33 -1.47
C GLY A 235 15.57 -19.76 -0.96
N ALA A 236 15.19 -20.03 0.30
CA ALA A 236 15.21 -21.39 0.85
C ALA A 236 14.24 -22.36 0.14
N ILE A 237 13.06 -21.88 -0.27
CA ILE A 237 12.10 -22.69 -1.06
C ILE A 237 12.68 -22.98 -2.45
N ALA A 238 13.28 -21.96 -3.09
CA ALA A 238 13.92 -22.09 -4.39
C ALA A 238 15.05 -23.12 -4.37
N ASP A 239 15.94 -23.02 -3.37
CA ASP A 239 17.06 -23.93 -3.18
C ASP A 239 16.59 -25.37 -2.91
N LYS A 240 15.54 -25.54 -2.10
CA LYS A 240 14.95 -26.86 -1.84
C LYS A 240 14.42 -27.47 -3.15
N LYS A 241 13.64 -26.71 -3.93
CA LYS A 241 13.11 -27.17 -5.22
C LYS A 241 14.23 -27.51 -6.22
N ARG A 242 15.33 -26.74 -6.23
CA ARG A 242 16.49 -27.03 -7.07
C ARG A 242 17.14 -28.36 -6.68
N ARG A 243 17.41 -28.58 -5.38
CA ARG A 243 18.00 -29.83 -4.87
C ARG A 243 17.11 -31.05 -5.12
N GLU A 244 15.79 -30.92 -5.02
CA GLU A 244 14.85 -32.00 -5.32
C GLU A 244 14.88 -32.42 -6.80
N ARG A 245 15.19 -31.50 -7.71
CA ARG A 245 15.39 -31.81 -9.14
C ARG A 245 16.75 -32.47 -9.40
N GLU A 246 17.80 -31.94 -8.78
CA GLU A 246 19.18 -32.45 -8.94
C GLU A 246 19.38 -33.83 -8.29
N GLY A 247 18.73 -34.11 -7.16
CA GLY A 247 18.80 -35.41 -6.47
C GLY A 247 17.85 -36.49 -7.02
N GLY A 248 17.12 -36.20 -8.10
CA GLY A 248 16.18 -37.12 -8.76
C GLY A 248 16.83 -38.09 -9.75
N GLU A 249 18.04 -38.58 -9.46
CA GLU A 249 18.72 -39.63 -10.23
C GLU A 249 18.01 -40.98 -10.00
N GLY A 250 16.89 -41.20 -10.70
CA GLY A 250 16.18 -42.48 -10.67
C GLY A 250 14.98 -42.59 -11.61
N ALA A 251 14.47 -41.48 -12.16
CA ALA A 251 13.34 -41.50 -13.11
C ALA A 251 13.59 -40.63 -14.36
N ALA A 252 14.83 -40.23 -14.62
CA ALA A 252 15.18 -39.35 -15.74
C ALA A 252 15.44 -40.06 -17.08
N ALA A 253 15.37 -41.40 -17.14
CA ALA A 253 15.60 -42.14 -18.38
C ALA A 253 14.35 -42.29 -19.29
N ALA A 254 13.15 -41.90 -18.86
CA ALA A 254 11.92 -42.12 -19.62
C ALA A 254 11.23 -40.84 -20.16
N ALA A 255 11.80 -39.65 -19.93
CA ALA A 255 11.19 -38.38 -20.35
C ALA A 255 12.08 -37.54 -21.28
N ALA A 256 13.07 -38.17 -21.94
CA ALA A 256 13.84 -37.53 -23.01
C ALA A 256 12.98 -37.48 -24.29
N GLY A 257 12.01 -36.57 -24.32
CA GLY A 257 11.13 -36.43 -25.47
C GLY A 257 9.91 -35.56 -25.20
N ARG A 258 10.13 -34.32 -24.74
CA ARG A 258 9.20 -33.20 -24.95
C ARG A 258 9.90 -31.89 -24.61
N ASP A 259 10.29 -31.22 -25.69
CA ASP A 259 10.31 -29.77 -25.88
C ASP A 259 11.00 -28.93 -24.81
N ASP A 260 12.26 -28.65 -25.13
CA ASP A 260 12.87 -27.32 -25.15
C ASP A 260 11.88 -26.14 -25.00
N ASP A 261 11.58 -25.76 -23.76
CA ASP A 261 11.21 -24.39 -23.39
C ASP A 261 12.17 -23.93 -22.29
N GLY A 262 13.19 -23.20 -22.71
CA GLY A 262 14.31 -22.77 -21.89
C GLY A 262 13.90 -21.95 -20.66
N GLY A 263 14.57 -22.22 -19.54
CA GLY A 263 14.91 -21.18 -18.57
C GLY A 263 13.91 -20.85 -17.44
N ARG A 264 12.79 -21.57 -17.27
CA ARG A 264 11.89 -21.33 -16.12
C ARG A 264 12.36 -22.05 -14.83
N SER A 265 13.47 -21.59 -14.26
CA SER A 265 14.00 -22.14 -13.00
C SER A 265 14.69 -21.11 -12.08
N ALA A 266 14.20 -19.87 -12.05
CA ALA A 266 14.46 -18.97 -10.93
C ALA A 266 13.15 -18.83 -10.13
N ASP A 267 13.22 -18.85 -8.80
CA ASP A 267 12.07 -18.45 -8.00
C ASP A 267 11.67 -17.03 -8.38
N GLU A 268 10.51 -16.89 -9.04
CA GLU A 268 9.99 -15.59 -9.48
C GLU A 268 9.70 -14.66 -8.28
N GLY A 269 9.72 -15.17 -7.05
CA GLY A 269 9.34 -14.43 -5.84
C GLY A 269 7.83 -14.21 -5.79
N THR A 270 7.35 -13.58 -4.71
CA THR A 270 5.93 -13.19 -4.63
C THR A 270 5.71 -11.74 -4.24
N LEU A 271 6.68 -11.10 -3.55
CA LEU A 271 6.54 -9.71 -3.13
C LEU A 271 6.58 -8.77 -4.34
N GLU A 272 5.45 -8.17 -4.67
CA GLU A 272 5.24 -7.33 -5.85
C GLU A 272 5.21 -5.84 -5.53
N VAL A 273 4.76 -5.47 -4.32
CA VAL A 273 4.49 -4.07 -3.94
C VAL A 273 5.03 -3.75 -2.55
N LEU A 274 5.73 -2.62 -2.45
CA LEU A 274 6.03 -1.93 -1.20
C LEU A 274 5.30 -0.59 -1.23
N SER A 275 4.29 -0.42 -0.39
CA SER A 275 3.45 0.77 -0.38
C SER A 275 3.54 1.50 0.96
N PHE A 276 3.35 2.81 0.89
CA PHE A 276 3.61 3.70 2.00
C PHE A 276 2.46 4.71 2.16
N GLU A 277 1.84 4.76 3.34
CA GLU A 277 0.77 5.69 3.68
C GLU A 277 1.06 6.53 4.94
N ARG A 278 0.87 7.83 4.85
CA ARG A 278 0.96 8.73 6.01
C ARG A 278 -0.36 8.71 6.78
N VAL A 279 -0.29 8.49 8.09
CA VAL A 279 -1.44 8.56 8.99
C VAL A 279 -1.29 9.76 9.92
N VAL A 280 -2.31 10.61 10.00
CA VAL A 280 -2.37 11.70 10.98
C VAL A 280 -2.97 11.14 12.26
N LEU A 281 -2.14 10.96 13.30
CA LEU A 281 -2.63 10.52 14.60
C LEU A 281 -3.18 11.70 15.40
N ASP A 282 -4.05 11.37 16.36
CA ASP A 282 -4.49 12.32 17.39
C ASP A 282 -3.28 12.94 18.11
N ARG A 283 -3.33 14.26 18.36
CA ARG A 283 -2.23 15.03 18.97
C ARG A 283 -1.85 14.54 20.38
N THR A 284 -2.74 13.82 21.06
CA THR A 284 -2.49 13.20 22.37
C THR A 284 -1.60 11.96 22.25
N ILE A 285 -1.53 11.32 21.07
CA ILE A 285 -0.71 10.14 20.86
C ILE A 285 0.74 10.57 20.60
N ARG A 286 1.59 10.36 21.61
CA ARG A 286 3.03 10.61 21.50
C ARG A 286 3.76 9.35 21.04
N ILE A 287 4.51 9.47 19.93
CA ILE A 287 5.47 8.47 19.48
C ILE A 287 6.84 8.86 20.05
N SER A 288 7.48 7.91 20.74
CA SER A 288 8.82 8.08 21.32
C SER A 288 9.86 8.54 20.30
N ASP A 289 10.90 9.21 20.79
CA ASP A 289 12.08 9.62 20.04
C ASP A 289 13.32 8.97 20.68
N PRO A 290 14.12 8.16 19.95
CA PRO A 290 13.95 7.79 18.55
C PRO A 290 12.66 6.99 18.29
N PRO A 291 12.09 7.05 17.06
CA PRO A 291 10.91 6.26 16.73
C PRO A 291 11.14 4.77 17.02
N PRO A 292 10.17 4.06 17.63
CA PRO A 292 10.26 2.64 17.89
C PRO A 292 10.61 1.82 16.64
N SER A 293 11.49 0.84 16.81
CA SER A 293 11.96 -0.03 15.73
C SER A 293 12.47 0.72 14.48
N SER A 294 13.10 1.87 14.69
CA SER A 294 13.75 2.65 13.62
C SER A 294 15.12 2.11 13.23
N ALA A 295 15.86 1.50 14.16
CA ALA A 295 17.17 0.92 13.90
C ALA A 295 17.09 -0.20 12.85
N LEU A 296 18.01 -0.18 11.88
CA LEU A 296 18.06 -1.23 10.85
C LEU A 296 18.58 -2.54 11.47
N PRO A 297 18.09 -3.71 11.01
CA PRO A 297 18.75 -4.96 11.34
C PRO A 297 20.17 -4.99 10.73
N PRO A 298 21.07 -5.86 11.23
CA PRO A 298 22.39 -6.06 10.61
C PRO A 298 22.26 -6.29 9.10
N ALA A 299 23.22 -5.78 8.32
CA ALA A 299 23.21 -6.02 6.88
C ALA A 299 23.31 -7.53 6.62
N PRO A 300 22.52 -8.08 5.67
CA PRO A 300 22.58 -9.48 5.35
C PRO A 300 23.93 -9.83 4.71
N ALA A 301 24.49 -10.99 5.06
CA ALA A 301 25.76 -11.47 4.52
C ALA A 301 25.66 -11.94 3.06
N ALA A 302 24.45 -12.28 2.61
CA ALA A 302 24.16 -12.71 1.25
C ALA A 302 23.21 -11.71 0.57
N PRO A 303 23.25 -11.59 -0.77
CA PRO A 303 22.33 -10.73 -1.51
C PRO A 303 20.85 -11.05 -1.23
N VAL A 304 20.02 -10.00 -1.18
CA VAL A 304 18.58 -10.12 -0.96
C VAL A 304 17.88 -10.03 -2.31
N HIS A 305 17.39 -11.15 -2.81
CA HIS A 305 16.73 -11.21 -4.12
C HIS A 305 15.22 -10.95 -4.00
N LEU A 306 14.74 -9.92 -4.72
CA LEU A 306 13.33 -9.54 -4.80
C LEU A 306 12.87 -9.47 -6.27
N PRO A 307 12.85 -10.61 -7.00
CA PRO A 307 12.58 -10.64 -8.44
C PRO A 307 11.14 -10.29 -8.83
N ALA A 308 10.17 -10.47 -7.92
CA ALA A 308 8.76 -10.10 -8.17
C ALA A 308 8.47 -8.61 -7.92
N LEU A 309 9.36 -7.86 -7.26
CA LEU A 309 9.07 -6.52 -6.78
C LEU A 309 8.98 -5.54 -7.95
N LYS A 310 7.78 -5.03 -8.20
CA LYS A 310 7.47 -4.14 -9.35
C LYS A 310 7.28 -2.69 -8.93
N THR A 311 6.68 -2.48 -7.76
CA THR A 311 6.22 -1.15 -7.34
C THR A 311 6.75 -0.81 -5.96
N VAL A 312 7.37 0.37 -5.86
CA VAL A 312 7.75 1.02 -4.61
C VAL A 312 7.06 2.37 -4.57
N ASP A 313 5.91 2.44 -3.90
CA ASP A 313 5.02 3.59 -3.90
C ASP A 313 5.12 4.40 -2.61
N LYS A 314 5.21 5.73 -2.72
CA LYS A 314 5.32 6.73 -1.65
C LYS A 314 6.41 6.46 -0.60
N ILE A 315 7.51 5.80 -0.97
CA ILE A 315 8.58 5.43 -0.02
C ILE A 315 9.21 6.65 0.65
N ARG A 316 9.34 6.60 1.98
CA ARG A 316 9.91 7.71 2.78
C ARG A 316 11.42 7.75 2.69
N ARG A 317 11.99 8.95 2.86
CA ARG A 317 13.44 9.23 3.01
C ARG A 317 14.20 8.11 3.71
N GLU A 318 13.78 7.79 4.95
CA GLU A 318 14.53 6.86 5.77
C GLU A 318 14.44 5.41 5.27
N CYS A 319 13.27 4.99 4.78
CA CYS A 319 13.08 3.66 4.19
C CYS A 319 13.74 3.54 2.80
N LEU A 320 13.80 4.63 2.04
CA LEU A 320 14.50 4.71 0.77
C LEU A 320 16.00 4.51 0.98
N ALA A 321 16.58 5.23 1.96
CA ALA A 321 17.98 5.09 2.35
C ALA A 321 18.31 3.74 3.00
N ALA A 322 17.31 3.06 3.57
CA ALA A 322 17.52 1.78 4.24
C ALA A 322 18.10 0.70 3.31
N ARG A 323 17.92 0.78 1.99
CA ARG A 323 18.52 -0.17 1.04
C ARG A 323 20.04 -0.03 0.90
N VAL A 324 20.60 1.16 1.19
CA VAL A 324 22.02 1.47 0.95
C VAL A 324 22.92 0.49 1.72
N GLY A 325 23.85 -0.15 1.00
CA GLY A 325 24.80 -1.11 1.57
C GLY A 325 24.23 -2.50 1.91
N ARG A 326 22.97 -2.80 1.55
CA ARG A 326 22.31 -4.08 1.92
C ARG A 326 22.23 -5.11 0.79
N GLN A 327 22.78 -4.80 -0.39
CA GLN A 327 22.84 -5.72 -1.55
C GLN A 327 21.47 -6.28 -1.98
N TRP A 328 20.41 -5.46 -1.89
CA TRP A 328 19.11 -5.84 -2.43
C TRP A 328 19.13 -5.80 -3.96
N ARG A 329 18.64 -6.86 -4.60
CA ARG A 329 18.48 -7.00 -6.05
C ARG A 329 17.01 -6.92 -6.42
N THR A 330 16.63 -5.95 -7.25
CA THR A 330 15.23 -5.66 -7.60
C THR A 330 15.04 -5.45 -9.11
N PRO A 331 15.35 -6.46 -9.95
CA PRO A 331 15.38 -6.30 -11.41
C PRO A 331 14.03 -5.87 -12.01
N ALA A 332 12.92 -6.29 -11.41
CA ALA A 332 11.58 -6.04 -11.92
C ALA A 332 10.95 -4.70 -11.49
N VAL A 333 11.65 -3.85 -10.74
CA VAL A 333 11.07 -2.57 -10.27
C VAL A 333 10.84 -1.63 -11.45
N LYS A 334 9.56 -1.37 -11.72
CA LYS A 334 9.07 -0.51 -12.81
C LYS A 334 8.55 0.84 -12.33
N THR A 335 8.16 0.93 -11.06
CA THR A 335 7.60 2.13 -10.46
C THR A 335 8.36 2.48 -9.19
N LEU A 336 8.94 3.68 -9.16
CA LEU A 336 9.57 4.25 -7.97
C LEU A 336 9.00 5.64 -7.70
N ILE A 337 8.23 5.75 -6.62
CA ILE A 337 7.60 6.98 -6.17
C ILE A 337 8.05 7.21 -4.72
N PRO A 338 9.07 8.02 -4.46
CA PRO A 338 9.40 8.51 -3.13
C PRO A 338 8.41 9.59 -2.69
N HIS A 339 8.21 9.68 -1.38
CA HIS A 339 7.46 10.75 -0.75
C HIS A 339 8.44 11.83 -0.26
N ASN A 340 8.26 13.07 -0.74
CA ASN A 340 9.09 14.22 -0.40
C ASN A 340 10.60 13.97 -0.61
N PHE A 341 10.99 13.75 -1.86
CA PHE A 341 12.38 13.51 -2.26
C PHE A 341 13.24 14.79 -2.17
N GLY A 342 14.50 14.65 -1.76
CA GLY A 342 15.48 15.74 -1.68
C GLY A 342 16.93 15.25 -1.88
N ALA A 343 17.90 16.13 -1.67
CA ALA A 343 19.33 15.85 -1.92
C ALA A 343 19.93 14.77 -1.01
N SER A 344 19.44 14.65 0.23
CA SER A 344 19.96 13.65 1.17
C SER A 344 19.55 12.22 0.81
N GLU A 345 18.57 12.07 -0.09
CA GLU A 345 17.92 10.83 -0.48
C GLU A 345 18.50 10.23 -1.77
N VAL A 346 19.39 10.94 -2.45
CA VAL A 346 19.97 10.55 -3.75
C VAL A 346 20.59 9.15 -3.69
N GLN A 347 21.36 8.84 -2.64
CA GLN A 347 21.98 7.52 -2.50
C GLN A 347 20.95 6.39 -2.33
N GLY A 348 19.85 6.66 -1.64
CA GLY A 348 18.74 5.71 -1.51
C GLY A 348 18.12 5.42 -2.86
N ALA A 349 17.72 6.46 -3.61
CA ALA A 349 17.12 6.29 -4.93
C ALA A 349 18.08 5.62 -5.94
N ARG A 350 19.37 5.96 -5.90
CA ARG A 350 20.41 5.28 -6.69
C ARG A 350 20.48 3.80 -6.39
N ALA A 351 20.46 3.42 -5.11
CA ALA A 351 20.44 2.02 -4.72
C ALA A 351 19.19 1.32 -5.25
N TRP A 352 18.05 2.02 -5.34
CA TRP A 352 16.83 1.45 -5.91
C TRP A 352 16.91 1.20 -7.41
N LEU A 353 17.48 2.14 -8.17
CA LEU A 353 17.55 2.06 -9.63
C LEU A 353 18.74 1.25 -10.16
N GLY A 354 19.80 1.07 -9.36
CA GLY A 354 21.07 0.50 -9.83
C GLY A 354 21.00 -0.92 -10.40
N ASP A 355 19.97 -1.68 -10.03
CA ASP A 355 19.75 -3.05 -10.50
C ASP A 355 18.44 -3.21 -11.29
N CYS A 356 17.77 -2.13 -11.70
CA CYS A 356 16.51 -2.21 -12.43
C CYS A 356 16.73 -2.47 -13.92
N ASP A 357 15.98 -3.42 -14.48
CA ASP A 357 16.05 -3.72 -15.93
C ASP A 357 15.28 -2.69 -16.76
N SER A 358 14.17 -2.19 -16.23
CA SER A 358 13.32 -1.20 -16.89
C SER A 358 12.53 -0.38 -15.88
N ILE A 359 12.51 0.94 -16.03
CA ILE A 359 11.68 1.84 -15.22
C ILE A 359 10.62 2.48 -16.12
N GLY A 360 9.36 2.40 -15.72
CA GLY A 360 8.20 2.94 -16.43
C GLY A 360 7.66 4.23 -15.81
N VAL A 361 7.72 4.32 -14.48
CA VAL A 361 7.18 5.43 -13.69
C VAL A 361 8.24 5.90 -12.69
N LEU A 362 8.54 7.19 -12.75
CA LEU A 362 9.51 7.82 -11.87
C LEU A 362 8.95 9.14 -11.31
N ASN A 363 8.96 9.28 -10.00
CA ASN A 363 8.63 10.55 -9.35
C ASN A 363 9.86 11.02 -8.56
N LEU A 364 10.73 11.84 -9.14
CA LEU A 364 11.92 12.33 -8.45
C LEU A 364 11.91 13.86 -8.49
N ALA A 365 12.30 14.47 -7.37
CA ALA A 365 12.36 15.93 -7.25
C ALA A 365 13.67 16.50 -7.82
N ASP A 366 14.11 17.63 -7.30
CA ASP A 366 15.18 18.52 -7.81
C ASP A 366 16.52 17.82 -8.13
N GLU A 367 16.73 16.61 -7.60
CA GLU A 367 17.98 15.84 -7.71
C GLU A 367 17.86 14.62 -8.65
N THR A 368 16.86 14.63 -9.52
CA THR A 368 16.59 13.55 -10.50
C THR A 368 17.81 13.24 -11.37
N ALA A 369 18.52 14.27 -11.85
CA ALA A 369 19.70 14.11 -12.69
C ALA A 369 20.81 13.33 -11.95
N GLY A 370 21.04 13.67 -10.67
CA GLY A 370 21.99 13.00 -9.80
C GLY A 370 21.61 11.54 -9.57
N VAL A 371 20.34 11.22 -9.41
CA VAL A 371 19.86 9.84 -9.26
C VAL A 371 20.05 9.05 -10.54
N LEU A 372 19.61 9.57 -11.69
CA LEU A 372 19.67 8.87 -12.97
C LEU A 372 21.11 8.66 -13.47
N SER A 373 22.06 9.46 -12.99
CA SER A 373 23.47 9.33 -13.38
C SER A 373 24.10 7.95 -13.15
N VAL A 374 23.55 7.13 -12.23
CA VAL A 374 24.05 5.75 -11.98
C VAL A 374 23.58 4.74 -13.01
N LEU A 375 22.55 5.07 -13.79
CA LEU A 375 22.05 4.18 -14.82
C LEU A 375 23.00 4.17 -16.02
N PRO A 376 23.19 3.01 -16.69
CA PRO A 376 23.97 2.91 -17.92
C PRO A 376 23.48 3.89 -18.98
N ALA A 377 24.41 4.41 -19.78
CA ALA A 377 24.10 5.29 -20.91
C ALA A 377 23.54 4.54 -22.13
N ASP A 378 23.40 3.21 -22.07
CA ASP A 378 22.83 2.41 -23.17
C ASP A 378 21.32 2.63 -23.38
N GLY A 379 20.70 3.38 -22.46
CA GLY A 379 19.30 3.78 -22.48
C GLY A 379 18.30 2.64 -22.28
N LYS A 380 18.75 1.41 -22.02
CA LYS A 380 17.84 0.26 -21.90
C LYS A 380 16.91 0.40 -20.70
N THR A 381 17.45 0.80 -19.54
CA THR A 381 16.66 0.96 -18.32
C THR A 381 15.56 2.01 -18.46
N LEU A 382 15.81 3.11 -19.18
CA LEU A 382 14.84 4.19 -19.35
C LEU A 382 13.97 4.07 -20.60
N LYS A 383 14.21 3.09 -21.48
CA LYS A 383 13.42 2.90 -22.72
C LYS A 383 11.92 2.75 -22.47
N SER A 384 11.56 2.21 -21.31
CA SER A 384 10.17 2.02 -20.88
C SER A 384 9.58 3.20 -20.11
N LEU A 385 10.35 4.26 -19.84
CA LEU A 385 9.89 5.40 -19.05
C LEU A 385 8.78 6.14 -19.80
N ARG A 386 7.60 6.22 -19.20
CA ARG A 386 6.41 6.91 -19.75
C ARG A 386 5.88 7.98 -18.83
N THR A 387 6.12 7.85 -17.52
CA THR A 387 5.65 8.82 -16.53
C THR A 387 6.84 9.40 -15.78
N LEU A 388 7.01 10.72 -15.86
CA LEU A 388 7.98 11.49 -15.08
C LEU A 388 7.22 12.54 -14.26
N ARG A 389 7.29 12.43 -12.94
CA ARG A 389 6.64 13.36 -12.01
C ARG A 389 7.66 13.97 -11.06
N GLY A 390 7.26 15.04 -10.40
CA GLY A 390 8.02 15.62 -9.29
C GLY A 390 9.08 16.63 -9.70
N VAL A 391 9.27 16.91 -11.00
CA VAL A 391 10.17 17.98 -11.47
C VAL A 391 9.68 19.30 -10.89
N ARG A 392 10.51 20.07 -10.18
CA ARG A 392 10.11 21.38 -9.63
C ARG A 392 10.89 22.50 -10.27
N MET A 393 10.21 23.62 -10.49
CA MET A 393 10.83 24.84 -11.00
C MET A 393 11.22 25.80 -9.88
N TYR A 394 10.32 26.08 -8.93
CA TYR A 394 10.49 27.12 -7.90
C TYR A 394 11.60 26.91 -6.85
N TRP A 395 12.29 25.75 -6.85
CA TRP A 395 13.47 25.51 -6.02
C TRP A 395 14.70 25.04 -6.82
N GLY A 396 14.52 24.76 -8.11
CA GLY A 396 15.57 24.24 -8.96
C GLY A 396 16.41 25.38 -9.52
N ARG A 397 17.73 25.21 -9.56
CA ARG A 397 18.57 26.12 -10.35
C ARG A 397 18.34 25.84 -11.83
N PRO A 398 18.43 26.85 -12.72
CA PRO A 398 18.30 26.62 -14.16
C PRO A 398 19.21 25.49 -14.66
N ALA A 399 20.44 25.42 -14.14
CA ALA A 399 21.42 24.38 -14.48
C ALA A 399 20.96 22.95 -14.12
N ASP A 400 20.17 22.76 -13.08
CA ASP A 400 19.72 21.43 -12.65
C ASP A 400 18.65 20.86 -13.61
N ILE A 401 17.77 21.72 -14.13
CA ILE A 401 16.76 21.37 -15.14
C ILE A 401 17.45 21.00 -16.46
N ASP A 402 18.44 21.79 -16.89
CA ASP A 402 19.16 21.50 -18.12
C ASP A 402 19.99 20.22 -18.00
N ARG A 403 20.65 20.01 -16.85
CA ARG A 403 21.34 18.77 -16.54
C ARG A 403 20.39 17.57 -16.54
N LEU A 404 19.17 17.72 -16.03
CA LEU A 404 18.16 16.67 -16.09
C LEU A 404 17.80 16.33 -17.54
N ARG A 405 17.57 17.34 -18.39
CA ARG A 405 17.32 17.17 -19.83
C ARG A 405 18.44 16.38 -20.48
N GLU A 406 19.69 16.80 -20.28
CA GLU A 406 20.86 16.13 -20.84
C GLU A 406 20.97 14.67 -20.39
N VAL A 407 20.79 14.42 -19.09
CA VAL A 407 20.87 13.08 -18.50
C VAL A 407 19.81 12.13 -19.05
N LEU A 408 18.59 12.63 -19.27
CA LEU A 408 17.47 11.87 -19.84
C LEU A 408 17.71 11.56 -21.32
N VAL A 409 18.08 12.58 -22.12
CA VAL A 409 18.37 12.41 -23.56
C VAL A 409 19.55 11.48 -23.79
N ALA A 410 20.63 11.64 -23.01
CA ALA A 410 21.81 10.76 -23.08
C ALA A 410 21.50 9.31 -22.72
N ARG A 411 20.36 9.06 -22.04
CA ARG A 411 19.85 7.72 -21.69
C ARG A 411 18.69 7.29 -22.57
N GLY A 412 18.56 7.88 -23.76
CA GLY A 412 17.58 7.47 -24.77
C GLY A 412 16.14 7.87 -24.48
N VAL A 413 15.90 8.76 -23.50
CA VAL A 413 14.58 9.35 -23.29
C VAL A 413 14.42 10.52 -24.26
N SER A 414 13.70 10.28 -25.35
CA SER A 414 13.40 11.28 -26.37
C SER A 414 11.97 11.12 -26.82
N ARG A 415 11.13 12.14 -26.60
CA ARG A 415 9.71 12.16 -26.95
C ARG A 415 8.91 10.92 -26.50
N SER A 416 9.26 10.35 -25.37
CA SER A 416 8.66 9.09 -24.87
C SER A 416 7.79 9.28 -23.62
N ILE A 417 7.90 10.42 -22.93
CA ILE A 417 7.14 10.70 -21.71
C ILE A 417 5.71 11.09 -22.08
N ARG A 418 4.75 10.23 -21.71
CA ARG A 418 3.31 10.43 -21.94
C ARG A 418 2.63 11.16 -20.81
N GLU A 419 3.21 11.12 -19.62
CA GLU A 419 2.72 11.84 -18.45
C GLU A 419 3.89 12.58 -17.81
N LEU A 420 3.84 13.91 -17.86
CA LEU A 420 4.84 14.79 -17.29
C LEU A 420 4.18 15.71 -16.26
N GLU A 421 4.68 15.71 -15.03
CA GLU A 421 4.16 16.57 -13.96
C GLU A 421 5.27 17.48 -13.43
N ILE A 422 5.13 18.78 -13.68
CA ILE A 422 6.05 19.84 -13.29
C ILE A 422 5.40 20.73 -12.23
N GLY A 423 6.00 20.75 -11.03
CA GLY A 423 5.62 21.63 -9.93
C GLY A 423 6.19 23.03 -10.13
N MET A 424 5.36 23.96 -10.57
CA MET A 424 5.77 25.33 -10.87
C MET A 424 5.85 26.21 -9.62
N GLY A 425 4.96 26.04 -8.64
CA GLY A 425 5.04 26.74 -7.35
C GLY A 425 4.79 28.24 -7.46
N TRP A 426 5.73 29.06 -6.98
CA TRP A 426 5.72 30.52 -7.17
C TRP A 426 6.68 30.89 -8.29
N MET A 427 6.19 31.63 -9.29
CA MET A 427 6.95 32.20 -10.38
C MET A 427 7.13 33.71 -10.18
N PRO A 428 8.18 34.15 -9.47
CA PRO A 428 8.45 35.57 -9.31
C PRO A 428 8.98 36.19 -10.60
N SER A 429 8.81 37.49 -10.79
CA SER A 429 9.31 38.21 -11.97
C SER A 429 10.84 38.45 -11.87
N THR A 430 11.64 37.40 -12.05
CA THR A 430 13.13 37.44 -11.99
C THR A 430 13.77 36.87 -13.25
N ASP A 431 15.03 37.22 -13.53
CA ASP A 431 15.79 36.62 -14.64
C ASP A 431 15.95 35.11 -14.48
N GLU A 432 16.18 34.66 -13.24
CA GLU A 432 16.29 33.23 -12.92
C GLU A 432 14.98 32.48 -13.23
N THR A 433 13.81 33.06 -12.96
CA THR A 433 12.51 32.47 -13.33
C THR A 433 12.34 32.35 -14.84
N VAL A 434 12.77 33.36 -15.60
CA VAL A 434 12.71 33.34 -17.07
C VAL A 434 13.65 32.26 -17.62
N GLU A 435 14.89 32.17 -17.10
CA GLU A 435 15.87 31.16 -17.49
C GLU A 435 15.38 29.75 -17.14
N CYS A 436 14.87 29.54 -15.93
CA CYS A 436 14.24 28.29 -15.53
C CYS A 436 13.09 27.91 -16.47
N SER A 437 12.22 28.87 -16.83
CA SER A 437 11.12 28.63 -17.78
C SER A 437 11.61 28.18 -19.16
N GLN A 438 12.70 28.78 -19.64
CA GLN A 438 13.34 28.36 -20.89
C GLN A 438 13.91 26.94 -20.80
N ASN A 439 14.54 26.59 -19.68
CA ASN A 439 15.11 25.25 -19.47
C ASN A 439 14.03 24.19 -19.34
N VAL A 440 12.92 24.51 -18.66
CA VAL A 440 11.75 23.63 -18.59
C VAL A 440 11.14 23.44 -19.97
N ALA A 441 10.99 24.49 -20.78
CA ALA A 441 10.49 24.37 -22.15
C ALA A 441 11.39 23.45 -23.00
N ARG A 442 12.71 23.63 -22.92
CA ARG A 442 13.69 22.74 -23.59
C ARG A 442 13.63 21.30 -23.09
N LEU A 443 13.39 21.10 -21.79
CA LEU A 443 13.18 19.77 -21.20
C LEU A 443 11.94 19.11 -21.81
N ILE A 444 10.79 19.80 -21.80
CA ILE A 444 9.51 19.32 -22.35
C ILE A 444 9.71 18.91 -23.81
N ASP A 445 10.24 19.80 -24.65
CA ASP A 445 10.43 19.56 -26.09
C ASP A 445 11.33 18.33 -26.37
N ALA A 446 12.31 18.08 -25.50
CA ALA A 446 13.24 16.97 -25.64
C ALA A 446 12.60 15.63 -25.26
N ILE A 447 11.84 15.57 -24.16
CA ILE A 447 11.44 14.28 -23.55
C ILE A 447 9.95 13.95 -23.69
N ALA A 448 9.08 14.96 -23.80
CA ALA A 448 7.64 14.76 -23.78
C ALA A 448 7.12 14.26 -25.13
N HIS A 449 6.18 13.33 -25.08
CA HIS A 449 5.38 12.94 -26.23
C HIS A 449 4.44 14.11 -26.59
N PRO A 450 4.17 14.40 -27.87
CA PRO A 450 3.32 15.52 -28.27
C PRO A 450 1.96 15.57 -27.56
N GLU A 451 1.29 14.42 -27.45
CA GLU A 451 0.00 14.28 -26.73
C GLU A 451 0.10 14.71 -25.25
N ALA A 452 1.22 14.43 -24.57
CA ALA A 452 1.43 14.82 -23.18
C ALA A 452 1.53 16.34 -23.01
N VAL A 453 2.02 17.04 -24.03
CA VAL A 453 2.11 18.50 -24.04
C VAL A 453 0.72 19.13 -24.20
N GLU A 454 -0.16 18.48 -24.96
CA GLU A 454 -1.54 18.92 -25.18
C GLU A 454 -2.43 18.76 -23.94
N GLU A 455 -2.31 17.63 -23.22
CA GLU A 455 -3.03 17.41 -21.96
C GLU A 455 -2.56 18.36 -20.83
N GLY A 456 -1.36 18.92 -20.99
CA GLY A 456 -0.75 19.87 -20.07
C GLY A 456 0.13 19.18 -19.03
N VAL A 457 1.22 19.88 -18.69
CA VAL A 457 2.35 19.28 -17.93
C VAL A 457 2.45 19.76 -16.48
N PHE A 458 1.54 20.61 -16.03
CA PHE A 458 1.65 21.25 -14.72
C PHE A 458 0.98 20.46 -13.61
N LYS A 459 1.69 20.33 -12.49
CA LYS A 459 1.10 19.87 -11.25
C LYS A 459 0.07 20.88 -10.76
N LEU A 460 -1.13 20.39 -10.46
CA LEU A 460 -2.16 21.15 -9.77
C LEU A 460 -2.04 20.93 -8.26
N ASN A 461 -2.29 21.99 -7.49
CA ASN A 461 -2.47 21.95 -6.05
C ASN A 461 -3.86 21.39 -5.69
N ASP A 462 -4.13 21.21 -4.40
CA ASP A 462 -5.42 20.70 -3.91
C ASP A 462 -6.61 21.63 -4.26
N ASP A 463 -6.35 22.92 -4.51
CA ASP A 463 -7.34 23.90 -4.98
C ASP A 463 -7.56 23.88 -6.52
N GLY A 464 -6.90 22.95 -7.23
CA GLY A 464 -6.98 22.83 -8.68
C GLY A 464 -6.13 23.86 -9.45
N THR A 465 -5.36 24.71 -8.76
CA THR A 465 -4.52 25.75 -9.37
C THR A 465 -3.04 25.35 -9.36
N CYS A 466 -2.19 25.99 -10.17
CA CYS A 466 -0.75 25.68 -10.23
C CYS A 466 0.13 26.57 -9.34
N GLY A 467 -0.46 27.37 -8.44
CA GLY A 467 0.27 28.19 -7.47
C GLY A 467 0.15 29.70 -7.71
N ARG A 468 1.30 30.39 -7.71
CA ARG A 468 1.38 31.86 -7.71
C ARG A 468 2.25 32.37 -8.85
N ILE A 469 1.84 33.45 -9.50
CA ILE A 469 2.62 34.14 -10.53
C ILE A 469 2.67 35.65 -10.26
N ASP A 470 3.81 36.27 -10.55
CA ASP A 470 3.92 37.74 -10.63
C ASP A 470 3.51 38.19 -12.04
N ALA A 471 2.55 39.11 -12.15
CA ALA A 471 1.96 39.52 -13.42
C ALA A 471 3.01 40.09 -14.39
N GLU A 472 4.03 40.77 -13.84
CA GLU A 472 5.15 41.36 -14.58
C GLU A 472 5.99 40.32 -15.32
N LEU A 473 5.92 39.05 -14.92
CA LEU A 473 6.62 37.96 -15.61
C LEU A 473 6.09 37.77 -17.04
N LEU A 474 4.82 38.06 -17.31
CA LEU A 474 4.24 38.02 -18.66
C LEU A 474 4.92 39.05 -19.57
N SER A 475 5.13 40.26 -19.06
CA SER A 475 5.81 41.35 -19.77
C SER A 475 7.24 40.96 -20.10
N ARG A 476 7.96 40.38 -19.15
CA ARG A 476 9.33 39.87 -19.37
C ARG A 476 9.38 38.74 -20.40
N SER A 477 8.37 37.86 -20.40
CA SER A 477 8.33 36.70 -21.29
C SER A 477 8.24 37.06 -22.78
N SER A 478 7.72 38.25 -23.11
CA SER A 478 7.61 38.76 -24.49
C SER A 478 8.97 38.92 -25.19
N SER A 479 10.04 39.14 -24.42
CA SER A 479 11.42 39.26 -24.91
C SER A 479 12.18 37.93 -24.96
N GLY A 480 11.60 36.87 -24.37
CA GLY A 480 12.23 35.55 -24.27
C GLY A 480 11.90 34.61 -25.43
N SER A 481 12.32 33.35 -25.30
CA SER A 481 11.96 32.34 -26.30
C SER A 481 10.43 32.13 -26.37
N PRO A 482 9.84 31.90 -27.57
CA PRO A 482 8.41 31.64 -27.72
C PRO A 482 7.89 30.47 -26.86
N ALA A 483 8.72 29.44 -26.66
CA ALA A 483 8.36 28.27 -25.86
C ALA A 483 8.24 28.61 -24.36
N ALA A 484 9.18 29.42 -23.84
CA ALA A 484 9.09 29.94 -22.46
C ALA A 484 7.89 30.88 -22.30
N GLY A 485 7.63 31.75 -23.27
CA GLY A 485 6.45 32.63 -23.25
C GLY A 485 5.15 31.85 -23.21
N LYS A 486 5.02 30.80 -24.03
CA LYS A 486 3.87 29.87 -23.98
C LYS A 486 3.74 29.21 -22.62
N LEU A 487 4.83 28.71 -22.04
CA LEU A 487 4.84 28.05 -20.74
C LEU A 487 4.41 28.99 -19.60
N ILE A 488 4.90 30.23 -19.59
CA ILE A 488 4.53 31.26 -18.62
C ILE A 488 3.05 31.63 -18.79
N SER A 489 2.57 31.80 -20.02
CA SER A 489 1.17 32.11 -20.31
C SER A 489 0.22 30.98 -19.87
N GLU A 490 0.57 29.71 -20.14
CA GLU A 490 -0.23 28.57 -19.70
C GLU A 490 -0.21 28.40 -18.16
N HIS A 491 0.89 28.73 -17.49
CA HIS A 491 0.91 28.80 -16.03
C HIS A 491 0.03 29.94 -15.50
N ALA A 492 0.10 31.13 -16.11
CA ALA A 492 -0.74 32.28 -15.73
C ALA A 492 -2.22 31.90 -15.75
N LYS A 493 -2.67 31.18 -16.78
CA LYS A 493 -4.06 30.72 -16.91
C LYS A 493 -4.52 29.82 -15.75
N ARG A 494 -3.60 29.07 -15.14
CA ARG A 494 -3.89 28.07 -14.10
C ARG A 494 -3.48 28.55 -12.70
N ALA A 495 -2.87 29.72 -12.56
CA ALA A 495 -2.40 30.24 -11.27
C ALA A 495 -3.59 30.69 -10.41
N GLY A 496 -3.59 30.30 -9.12
CA GLY A 496 -4.65 30.68 -8.17
C GLY A 496 -4.42 32.05 -7.55
N THR A 497 -3.16 32.48 -7.48
CA THR A 497 -2.76 33.79 -6.96
C THR A 497 -1.94 34.57 -7.99
N VAL A 498 -2.37 35.80 -8.27
CA VAL A 498 -1.62 36.78 -9.05
C VAL A 498 -1.03 37.80 -8.10
N VAL A 499 0.22 38.17 -8.32
CA VAL A 499 0.88 39.25 -7.58
C VAL A 499 1.30 40.34 -8.53
N TYR A 500 1.12 41.57 -8.09
CA TYR A 500 1.54 42.76 -8.80
C TYR A 500 2.26 43.68 -7.82
N SER A 501 3.50 44.01 -8.16
CA SER A 501 4.38 44.92 -7.41
C SER A 501 4.43 46.32 -8.02
N GLY A 502 3.87 46.52 -9.21
CA GLY A 502 3.93 47.82 -9.89
C GLY A 502 5.36 48.23 -10.25
N GLY A 503 6.25 47.25 -10.42
CA GLY A 503 7.63 47.49 -10.85
C GLY A 503 7.71 48.18 -12.21
N ASP A 504 8.85 48.79 -12.50
CA ASP A 504 9.07 49.54 -13.75
C ASP A 504 9.16 48.58 -14.95
N GLU A 505 8.02 48.35 -15.59
CA GLU A 505 7.92 47.55 -16.81
C GLU A 505 8.04 48.46 -18.03
N ALA A 506 9.15 48.36 -18.76
CA ALA A 506 9.35 49.14 -19.98
C ALA A 506 8.22 48.94 -21.01
N HIS A 507 7.66 47.73 -21.07
CA HIS A 507 6.56 47.36 -21.97
C HIS A 507 5.61 46.39 -21.26
N PRO A 508 4.55 46.91 -20.60
CA PRO A 508 3.60 46.05 -19.90
C PRO A 508 2.87 45.10 -20.85
N ALA A 509 2.73 43.84 -20.45
CA ALA A 509 1.89 42.89 -21.15
C ALA A 509 0.42 43.34 -21.07
N ALA A 510 -0.31 43.17 -22.17
CA ALA A 510 -1.75 43.40 -22.17
C ALA A 510 -2.44 42.32 -21.31
N ILE A 511 -2.93 42.72 -20.13
CA ILE A 511 -3.72 41.85 -19.26
C ILE A 511 -5.18 41.95 -19.67
N THR A 512 -5.76 40.80 -20.02
CA THR A 512 -7.18 40.62 -20.35
C THR A 512 -7.84 39.67 -19.36
N ASP A 513 -9.16 39.57 -19.38
CA ASP A 513 -9.93 38.64 -18.52
C ASP A 513 -9.48 37.17 -18.69
N ASP A 514 -8.96 36.80 -19.87
CA ASP A 514 -8.46 35.46 -20.18
C ASP A 514 -7.02 35.20 -19.71
N THR A 515 -6.35 36.20 -19.14
CA THR A 515 -4.93 36.06 -18.72
C THR A 515 -4.78 35.21 -17.46
N PHE A 516 -5.71 35.36 -16.51
CA PHE A 516 -5.70 34.68 -15.21
C PHE A 516 -7.06 34.06 -14.83
N PRO A 517 -7.72 33.27 -15.69
CA PRO A 517 -9.08 32.75 -15.45
C PRO A 517 -9.22 31.90 -14.19
N ALA A 518 -8.16 31.23 -13.72
CA ALA A 518 -8.19 30.44 -12.49
C ALA A 518 -7.86 31.24 -11.22
N ALA A 519 -7.44 32.50 -11.35
CA ALA A 519 -7.00 33.28 -10.20
C ALA A 519 -8.19 33.73 -9.36
N HIS A 520 -8.15 33.39 -8.07
CA HIS A 520 -9.13 33.81 -7.08
C HIS A 520 -8.53 34.79 -6.05
N THR A 521 -7.26 35.18 -6.22
CA THR A 521 -6.56 36.07 -5.31
C THR A 521 -5.60 36.97 -6.06
N LEU A 522 -5.76 38.29 -5.90
CA LEU A 522 -4.80 39.30 -6.32
C LEU A 522 -4.08 39.86 -5.09
N LYS A 523 -2.74 39.91 -5.10
CA LYS A 523 -1.95 40.55 -4.06
C LYS A 523 -1.17 41.72 -4.63
N LEU A 524 -1.32 42.88 -4.03
CA LEU A 524 -0.57 44.08 -4.37
C LEU A 524 0.60 44.20 -3.39
N LEU A 525 1.83 44.20 -3.91
CA LEU A 525 3.03 44.53 -3.13
C LEU A 525 3.30 46.01 -3.36
N GLY A 526 3.09 46.82 -2.31
CA GLY A 526 3.34 48.25 -2.31
C GLY A 526 4.75 48.60 -1.86
#